data_AF-A0A951N980-F1
#
_entry.id   AF-A0A951N980-F1
#
_cell.length_a   1.000
_cell.length_b   1.000
_cell.length_c   1.000
_cell.angle_alpha   90.00
_cell.angle_beta   90.00
_cell.angle_gamma   90.00
#
_symmetry.space_group_name_H-M   'P 1'
#
loop_
_entity.id
_entity.type
_entity.pdbx_description
1 polymer ?
#
loop_
_entity_poly.entity_id
_entity_poly.type
_entity_poly.pdbx_seq_one_letter_code
_entity_poly.pdbx_strand_id
1 'polypeptide(L)'
;MRARIPRPGRRARYVAVKAAYGGGTFGGLAGAAFVLLATEAKLARRVIGTPTEQAPLAAGSYGPGRRRDKPLHLAVLGDSAAAGLGCERAEQTPGALLAGGIARDLRRRVDLEVVAVTGARSGDLDRQVTRALRRPVDAAVIIIGANDVTHQVPVAAAARDLGRAVHTLRAAGAVVIVGTCPDLGTIKPVMQPLRTVAAHWSRRLAAAQTVATVGEDGIAVSLGDLLVQDFTEQPHLWSADRFHPSADGYRRVVDVLLPSVLDSLGVTIAVSVPISDTVQDVAVAARVAAREPGVEVDPL
;
A
#
# COMPACT_ATOMS: atom_id res chain seq x y z
N MET A 1 -31.61 -70.21 -1.63
CA MET A 1 -30.99 -69.17 -2.47
C MET A 1 -29.95 -68.43 -1.63
N ARG A 2 -28.66 -68.81 -1.71
CA ARG A 2 -27.57 -68.16 -0.94
C ARG A 2 -26.93 -67.07 -1.80
N ALA A 3 -27.04 -65.81 -1.38
CA ALA A 3 -26.42 -64.67 -2.06
C ALA A 3 -24.89 -64.72 -1.90
N ARG A 4 -24.17 -64.72 -3.03
CA ARG A 4 -22.70 -64.71 -3.08
C ARG A 4 -22.23 -63.26 -3.17
N ILE A 5 -21.73 -62.69 -2.08
CA ILE A 5 -21.12 -61.36 -2.09
C ILE A 5 -19.76 -61.47 -2.81
N PRO A 6 -19.51 -60.73 -3.90
CA PRO A 6 -18.23 -60.78 -4.59
C PRO A 6 -17.15 -60.11 -3.75
N ARG A 7 -16.05 -60.84 -3.48
CA ARG A 7 -14.85 -60.27 -2.84
C ARG A 7 -14.09 -59.43 -3.89
N PRO A 8 -13.73 -58.17 -3.60
CA PRO A 8 -13.00 -57.34 -4.55
C PRO A 8 -11.62 -57.94 -4.85
N GLY A 9 -11.29 -58.05 -6.13
CA GLY A 9 -10.04 -58.64 -6.61
C GLY A 9 -8.80 -57.86 -6.15
N ARG A 10 -7.67 -58.55 -6.01
CA ARG A 10 -6.37 -58.02 -5.51
C ARG A 10 -5.90 -56.71 -6.18
N ARG A 11 -6.35 -56.40 -7.41
CA ARG A 11 -6.06 -55.12 -8.10
C ARG A 11 -6.82 -53.91 -7.53
N ALA A 12 -8.05 -54.09 -7.04
CA ALA A 12 -8.84 -53.00 -6.45
C ALA A 12 -8.27 -52.53 -5.09
N ARG A 13 -7.67 -53.45 -4.32
CA ARG A 13 -6.94 -53.10 -3.09
C ARG A 13 -5.65 -52.33 -3.35
N TYR A 14 -5.01 -52.53 -4.51
CA TYR A 14 -3.73 -51.88 -4.83
C TYR A 14 -3.91 -50.41 -5.27
N VAL A 15 -5.04 -50.08 -5.93
CA VAL A 15 -5.39 -48.70 -6.31
C VAL A 15 -5.85 -47.88 -5.10
N ALA A 16 -6.63 -48.48 -4.19
CA ALA A 16 -7.07 -47.81 -2.96
C ALA A 16 -5.91 -47.52 -2.00
N VAL A 17 -4.91 -48.41 -1.92
CA VAL A 17 -3.71 -48.19 -1.08
C VAL A 17 -2.77 -47.15 -1.72
N LYS A 18 -2.63 -47.09 -3.05
CA LYS A 18 -1.88 -45.99 -3.69
C LYS A 18 -2.58 -44.63 -3.60
N ALA A 19 -3.90 -44.57 -3.54
CA ALA A 19 -4.62 -43.33 -3.25
C ALA A 19 -4.41 -42.87 -1.79
N ALA A 20 -4.34 -43.82 -0.84
CA ALA A 20 -4.11 -43.54 0.57
C ALA A 20 -2.67 -43.11 0.89
N TYR A 21 -1.66 -43.66 0.18
CA TYR A 21 -0.24 -43.40 0.47
C TYR A 21 0.48 -42.53 -0.58
N GLY A 22 -0.06 -42.37 -1.80
CA GLY A 22 0.61 -41.67 -2.90
C GLY A 22 0.18 -40.21 -3.11
N GLY A 23 -0.94 -39.78 -2.53
CA GLY A 23 -1.43 -38.37 -2.60
C GLY A 23 -1.82 -37.77 -1.25
N GLY A 24 -1.63 -38.50 -0.15
CA GLY A 24 -2.38 -38.31 1.10
C GLY A 24 -1.71 -37.50 2.23
N THR A 25 -0.45 -37.07 2.10
CA THR A 25 0.21 -36.29 3.18
C THR A 25 0.37 -34.81 2.80
N PHE A 26 0.86 -34.50 1.61
CA PHE A 26 1.01 -33.11 1.14
C PHE A 26 -0.35 -32.42 0.93
N GLY A 27 -1.33 -33.10 0.33
CA GLY A 27 -2.68 -32.54 0.17
C GLY A 27 -3.40 -32.33 1.51
N GLY A 28 -3.20 -33.25 2.47
CA GLY A 28 -3.76 -33.14 3.82
C GLY A 28 -3.15 -32.00 4.65
N LEU A 29 -1.82 -31.86 4.61
CA LEU A 29 -1.11 -30.77 5.30
C LEU A 29 -1.41 -29.40 4.68
N ALA A 30 -1.43 -29.31 3.35
CA ALA A 30 -1.81 -28.08 2.66
C ALA A 30 -3.26 -27.67 2.96
N GLY A 31 -4.19 -28.66 2.98
CA GLY A 31 -5.57 -28.44 3.36
C GLY A 31 -5.72 -27.94 4.80
N ALA A 32 -5.02 -28.54 5.75
CA ALA A 32 -5.03 -28.11 7.16
C ALA A 32 -4.45 -26.69 7.34
N ALA A 33 -3.34 -26.39 6.67
CA ALA A 33 -2.74 -25.05 6.71
C ALA A 33 -3.69 -23.99 6.11
N PHE A 34 -4.36 -24.30 5.00
CA PHE A 34 -5.37 -23.42 4.40
C PHE A 34 -6.54 -23.16 5.37
N VAL A 35 -7.08 -24.20 6.01
CA VAL A 35 -8.17 -24.06 6.99
C VAL A 35 -7.74 -23.20 8.18
N LEU A 36 -6.51 -23.38 8.68
CA LEU A 36 -5.97 -22.55 9.75
C LEU A 36 -5.92 -21.07 9.34
N LEU A 37 -5.26 -20.76 8.22
CA LEU A 37 -5.15 -19.38 7.71
C LEU A 37 -6.52 -18.74 7.46
N ALA A 38 -7.48 -19.48 6.90
CA ALA A 38 -8.84 -19.00 6.69
C ALA A 38 -9.58 -18.72 8.02
N THR A 39 -9.35 -19.55 9.03
CA THR A 39 -9.91 -19.36 10.37
C THR A 39 -9.32 -18.13 11.04
N GLU A 40 -8.00 -17.95 10.98
CA GLU A 40 -7.32 -16.75 11.49
C GLU A 40 -7.79 -15.48 10.78
N ALA A 41 -7.95 -15.52 9.45
CA ALA A 41 -8.45 -14.39 8.67
C ALA A 41 -9.88 -14.01 9.09
N LYS A 42 -10.74 -15.01 9.37
CA LYS A 42 -12.10 -14.78 9.87
C LYS A 42 -12.11 -14.19 11.28
N LEU A 43 -11.23 -14.65 12.16
CA LEU A 43 -11.07 -14.11 13.51
C LEU A 43 -10.53 -12.67 13.47
N ALA A 44 -9.50 -12.40 12.66
CA ALA A 44 -8.97 -11.05 12.46
C ALA A 44 -10.05 -10.09 11.98
N ARG A 45 -10.85 -10.46 10.97
CA ARG A 45 -11.98 -9.64 10.50
C ARG A 45 -13.03 -9.38 11.58
N ARG A 46 -13.27 -10.33 12.49
CA ARG A 46 -14.19 -10.15 13.62
C ARG A 46 -13.63 -9.20 14.68
N VAL A 47 -12.32 -9.26 14.94
CA VAL A 47 -11.64 -8.42 15.94
C VAL A 47 -11.44 -7.00 15.44
N ILE A 48 -11.06 -6.84 14.16
CA ILE A 48 -10.92 -5.54 13.49
C ILE A 48 -12.29 -4.91 13.25
N GLY A 49 -13.30 -5.74 12.98
CA GLY A 49 -14.64 -5.29 12.62
C GLY A 49 -14.74 -4.79 11.18
N THR A 50 -15.95 -4.43 10.77
CA THR A 50 -16.18 -3.64 9.55
C THR A 50 -16.20 -2.17 9.94
N PRO A 51 -15.43 -1.29 9.29
CA PRO A 51 -15.52 0.13 9.56
C PRO A 51 -16.96 0.61 9.33
N THR A 52 -17.65 0.99 10.40
CA THR A 52 -18.97 1.64 10.32
C THR A 52 -18.84 3.15 10.13
N GLU A 53 -17.64 3.69 10.38
CA GLU A 53 -17.30 5.09 10.24
C GLU A 53 -16.78 5.38 8.82
N GLN A 54 -17.22 6.49 8.26
CA GLN A 54 -16.67 7.04 7.04
C GLN A 54 -15.48 7.94 7.43
N ALA A 55 -14.42 7.92 6.61
CA ALA A 55 -13.32 8.83 6.81
C ALA A 55 -13.81 10.30 6.75
N PRO A 56 -13.29 11.21 7.59
CA PRO A 56 -13.68 12.62 7.56
C PRO A 56 -13.47 13.24 6.17
N LEU A 57 -14.39 14.11 5.75
CA LEU A 57 -14.28 14.82 4.47
C LEU A 57 -13.17 15.87 4.53
N ALA A 58 -12.04 15.59 3.88
CA ALA A 58 -10.85 16.44 3.87
C ALA A 58 -10.68 17.28 2.60
N ALA A 59 -11.51 17.12 1.57
CA ALA A 59 -11.39 17.94 0.36
C ALA A 59 -11.63 19.44 0.68
N GLY A 60 -10.79 20.32 0.17
CA GLY A 60 -10.86 21.75 0.49
C GLY A 60 -9.59 22.52 0.12
N SER A 61 -9.54 23.80 0.50
CA SER A 61 -8.39 24.68 0.26
C SER A 61 -7.56 24.85 1.53
N TYR A 62 -6.25 24.67 1.42
CA TYR A 62 -5.29 24.69 2.51
C TYR A 62 -4.23 25.78 2.33
N GLY A 63 -3.89 26.43 3.45
CA GLY A 63 -2.86 27.47 3.56
C GLY A 63 -3.25 28.85 3.00
N PRO A 64 -2.48 29.90 3.38
CA PRO A 64 -2.73 31.25 2.89
C PRO A 64 -2.23 31.39 1.46
N GLY A 65 -3.15 31.52 0.50
CA GLY A 65 -2.81 31.99 -0.86
C GLY A 65 -2.98 33.50 -0.96
N ARG A 66 -2.10 34.19 -1.69
CA ARG A 66 -2.46 35.53 -2.18
C ARG A 66 -3.61 35.35 -3.17
N ARG A 67 -4.61 36.24 -3.15
CA ARG A 67 -5.82 36.14 -4.00
C ARG A 67 -5.55 35.96 -5.50
N ARG A 68 -4.34 36.26 -5.98
CA ARG A 68 -3.93 36.20 -7.38
C ARG A 68 -3.10 34.96 -7.76
N ASP A 69 -2.62 34.18 -6.80
CA ASP A 69 -1.77 33.02 -7.09
C ASP A 69 -2.66 31.84 -7.49
N LYS A 70 -2.34 31.17 -8.61
CA LYS A 70 -3.03 29.94 -9.01
C LYS A 70 -2.79 28.89 -7.92
N PRO A 71 -3.84 28.23 -7.37
CA PRO A 71 -3.64 27.15 -6.39
C PRO A 71 -2.84 26.02 -7.01
N LEU A 72 -2.15 25.25 -6.15
CA LEU A 72 -1.65 23.92 -6.50
C LEU A 72 -2.80 22.92 -6.31
N HIS A 73 -3.06 22.08 -7.29
CA HIS A 73 -4.10 21.06 -7.21
C HIS A 73 -3.51 19.70 -6.80
N LEU A 74 -3.88 19.24 -5.62
CA LEU A 74 -3.44 17.96 -5.06
C LEU A 74 -4.60 16.96 -5.11
N ALA A 75 -4.36 15.79 -5.70
CA ALA A 75 -5.28 14.66 -5.64
C ALA A 75 -4.74 13.55 -4.74
N VAL A 76 -5.60 12.99 -3.87
CA VAL A 76 -5.28 11.80 -3.08
C VAL A 76 -6.19 10.66 -3.51
N LEU A 77 -5.56 9.56 -3.93
CA LEU A 77 -6.19 8.35 -4.44
C LEU A 77 -5.79 7.15 -3.58
N GLY A 78 -6.62 6.12 -3.60
CA GLY A 78 -6.30 4.86 -2.97
C GLY A 78 -7.45 4.25 -2.18
N ASP A 79 -7.07 3.55 -1.11
CA ASP A 79 -8.00 2.83 -0.25
C ASP A 79 -8.38 3.61 1.02
N SER A 80 -8.77 2.91 2.09
CA SER A 80 -9.15 3.52 3.36
C SER A 80 -8.00 4.28 4.03
N ALA A 81 -6.74 3.86 3.82
CA ALA A 81 -5.59 4.57 4.34
C ALA A 81 -5.45 5.94 3.66
N ALA A 82 -5.55 5.99 2.34
CA ALA A 82 -5.57 7.24 1.58
C ALA A 82 -6.75 8.16 1.96
N ALA A 83 -7.92 7.57 2.26
CA ALA A 83 -9.09 8.31 2.71
C ALA A 83 -8.92 8.92 4.11
N GLY A 84 -8.05 8.37 4.96
CA GLY A 84 -7.86 8.80 6.35
C GLY A 84 -8.81 8.12 7.34
N LEU A 85 -9.21 6.87 7.08
CA LEU A 85 -10.01 6.10 8.02
C LEU A 85 -9.22 5.87 9.32
N GLY A 86 -9.85 6.04 10.48
CA GLY A 86 -9.16 6.05 11.79
C GLY A 86 -8.87 7.46 12.32
N CYS A 87 -9.13 8.51 11.52
CA CYS A 87 -9.17 9.90 11.99
C CYS A 87 -10.57 10.30 12.46
N GLU A 88 -10.63 11.17 13.47
CA GLU A 88 -11.87 11.77 13.95
C GLU A 88 -12.20 13.08 13.21
N ARG A 89 -11.16 13.80 12.73
CA ARG A 89 -11.29 15.12 12.09
C ARG A 89 -10.60 15.17 10.74
N ALA A 90 -11.12 16.03 9.86
CA ALA A 90 -10.59 16.23 8.51
C ALA A 90 -9.10 16.61 8.49
N GLU A 91 -8.66 17.46 9.41
CA GLU A 91 -7.27 17.95 9.47
C GLU A 91 -6.25 16.88 9.88
N GLN A 92 -6.72 15.74 10.38
CA GLN A 92 -5.87 14.62 10.77
C GLN A 92 -5.62 13.64 9.61
N THR A 93 -6.42 13.72 8.55
CA THR A 93 -6.32 12.82 7.40
C THR A 93 -5.00 13.04 6.65
N PRO A 94 -4.44 12.00 6.00
CA PRO A 94 -3.17 12.14 5.29
C PRO A 94 -3.26 13.18 4.18
N GLY A 95 -4.40 13.28 3.48
CA GLY A 95 -4.61 14.32 2.47
C GLY A 95 -4.52 15.73 3.03
N ALA A 96 -5.21 16.01 4.14
CA ALA A 96 -5.17 17.34 4.78
C ALA A 96 -3.78 17.69 5.32
N LEU A 97 -3.08 16.70 5.90
CA LEU A 97 -1.72 16.86 6.40
C LEU A 97 -0.73 17.14 5.27
N LEU A 98 -0.83 16.41 4.15
CA LEU A 98 -0.04 16.67 2.93
C LEU A 98 -0.33 18.06 2.38
N ALA A 99 -1.60 18.42 2.19
CA ALA A 99 -2.00 19.72 1.67
C ALA A 99 -1.53 20.87 2.56
N GLY A 100 -1.65 20.73 3.88
CA GLY A 100 -1.16 21.69 4.86
C GLY A 100 0.37 21.83 4.85
N GLY A 101 1.09 20.70 4.76
CA GLY A 101 2.56 20.69 4.66
C GLY A 101 3.05 21.38 3.39
N ILE A 102 2.51 20.97 2.24
CA ILE A 102 2.82 21.57 0.94
C ILE A 102 2.49 23.06 0.94
N ALA A 103 1.32 23.47 1.44
CA ALA A 103 0.92 24.87 1.45
C ALA A 103 1.82 25.74 2.34
N ARG A 104 2.27 25.18 3.47
CA ARG A 104 3.22 25.82 4.39
C ARG A 104 4.58 26.03 3.72
N ASP A 105 5.12 25.00 3.09
CA ASP A 105 6.51 25.01 2.58
C ASP A 105 6.64 25.71 1.22
N LEU A 106 5.63 25.58 0.35
CA LEU A 106 5.56 26.34 -0.91
C LEU A 106 5.00 27.76 -0.75
N ARG A 107 4.45 28.11 0.42
CA ARG A 107 3.73 29.38 0.66
C ARG A 107 2.65 29.65 -0.40
N ARG A 108 2.01 28.57 -0.88
CA ARG A 108 1.02 28.57 -1.96
C ARG A 108 -0.24 27.85 -1.50
N ARG A 109 -1.41 28.35 -1.89
CA ARG A 109 -2.67 27.65 -1.60
C ARG A 109 -2.68 26.28 -2.28
N VAL A 110 -3.10 25.26 -1.55
CA VAL A 110 -3.32 23.91 -2.09
C VAL A 110 -4.81 23.62 -2.11
N ASP A 111 -5.36 23.30 -3.27
CA ASP A 111 -6.71 22.77 -3.41
C ASP A 111 -6.61 21.24 -3.43
N LEU A 112 -7.08 20.61 -2.37
CA LEU A 112 -7.07 19.18 -2.16
C LEU A 112 -8.38 18.55 -2.64
N GLU A 113 -8.27 17.51 -3.45
CA GLU A 113 -9.33 16.55 -3.73
C GLU A 113 -8.95 15.17 -3.22
N VAL A 114 -9.86 14.53 -2.48
CA VAL A 114 -9.73 13.14 -2.05
C VAL A 114 -10.75 12.30 -2.84
N VAL A 115 -10.24 11.43 -3.69
CA VAL A 115 -11.05 10.47 -4.48
C VAL A 115 -10.84 9.03 -4.04
N ALA A 116 -10.02 8.82 -3.00
CA ALA A 116 -9.83 7.55 -2.34
C ALA A 116 -11.18 6.95 -1.85
N VAL A 117 -11.29 5.63 -1.91
CA VAL A 117 -12.51 4.90 -1.55
C VAL A 117 -12.15 3.79 -0.59
N THR A 118 -12.80 3.77 0.57
CA THR A 118 -12.67 2.69 1.54
C THR A 118 -12.95 1.34 0.89
N GLY A 119 -12.03 0.39 1.05
CA GLY A 119 -12.13 -0.95 0.47
C GLY A 119 -11.67 -1.08 -0.99
N ALA A 120 -11.25 0.02 -1.64
CA ALA A 120 -10.72 -0.03 -2.99
C ALA A 120 -9.46 -0.90 -3.11
N ARG A 121 -9.31 -1.53 -4.26
CA ARG A 121 -8.12 -2.30 -4.68
C ARG A 121 -7.49 -1.65 -5.89
N SER A 122 -6.31 -2.08 -6.29
CA SER A 122 -5.58 -1.48 -7.43
C SER A 122 -6.41 -1.43 -8.72
N GLY A 123 -7.28 -2.42 -8.95
CA GLY A 123 -8.20 -2.45 -10.10
C GLY A 123 -9.26 -1.34 -10.11
N ASP A 124 -9.52 -0.68 -8.97
CA ASP A 124 -10.48 0.41 -8.85
C ASP A 124 -9.87 1.79 -9.14
N LEU A 125 -8.53 1.88 -9.24
CA LEU A 125 -7.82 3.15 -9.42
C LEU A 125 -8.22 3.88 -10.70
N ASP A 126 -8.54 3.16 -11.78
CA ASP A 126 -8.96 3.75 -13.06
C ASP A 126 -10.17 4.69 -12.90
N ARG A 127 -11.14 4.28 -12.06
CA ARG A 127 -12.32 5.10 -11.74
C ARG A 127 -11.95 6.33 -10.90
N GLN A 128 -11.01 6.18 -9.98
CA GLN A 128 -10.54 7.27 -9.14
C GLN A 128 -9.74 8.30 -9.97
N VAL A 129 -8.85 7.84 -10.85
CA VAL A 129 -8.10 8.70 -11.80
C VAL A 129 -9.06 9.46 -12.70
N THR A 130 -10.05 8.77 -13.28
CA THR A 130 -11.10 9.41 -14.09
C THR A 130 -11.83 10.51 -13.32
N ARG A 131 -12.06 10.33 -12.01
CA ARG A 131 -12.70 11.34 -11.16
C ARG A 131 -11.75 12.52 -10.89
N ALA A 132 -10.51 12.24 -10.50
CA ALA A 132 -9.51 13.26 -10.19
C ALA A 132 -9.23 14.18 -11.38
N LEU A 133 -9.10 13.60 -12.58
CA LEU A 133 -8.80 14.34 -13.82
C LEU A 133 -9.99 15.14 -14.39
N ARG A 134 -11.12 15.21 -13.68
CA ARG A 134 -12.19 16.18 -13.98
C ARG A 134 -11.75 17.63 -13.70
N ARG A 135 -10.66 17.80 -12.97
CA ARG A 135 -10.00 19.06 -12.67
C ARG A 135 -8.51 18.93 -12.98
N PRO A 136 -7.77 20.04 -13.15
CA PRO A 136 -6.32 19.99 -13.22
C PRO A 136 -5.74 19.33 -11.97
N VAL A 137 -4.70 18.51 -12.14
CA VAL A 137 -3.96 17.87 -11.04
C VAL A 137 -2.49 18.19 -11.24
N ASP A 138 -1.89 18.92 -10.31
CA ASP A 138 -0.46 19.24 -10.34
C ASP A 138 0.35 18.15 -9.62
N ALA A 139 -0.21 17.58 -8.54
CA ALA A 139 0.38 16.46 -7.81
C ALA A 139 -0.70 15.44 -7.41
N ALA A 140 -0.33 14.16 -7.45
CA ALA A 140 -1.17 13.05 -7.02
C ALA A 140 -0.41 12.16 -6.04
N VAL A 141 -1.05 11.80 -4.93
CA VAL A 141 -0.54 10.83 -3.96
C VAL A 141 -1.46 9.61 -3.97
N ILE A 142 -0.88 8.43 -4.19
CA ILE A 142 -1.60 7.15 -4.19
C ILE A 142 -1.15 6.32 -2.99
N ILE A 143 -2.08 5.88 -2.15
CA ILE A 143 -1.81 4.92 -1.07
C ILE A 143 -2.78 3.76 -1.22
N ILE A 144 -2.29 2.62 -1.70
CA ILE A 144 -3.13 1.45 -1.99
C ILE A 144 -2.33 0.15 -1.87
N GLY A 145 -2.98 -0.90 -1.41
CA GLY A 145 -2.43 -2.26 -1.46
C GLY A 145 -2.84 -3.15 -0.30
N ALA A 146 -3.29 -2.56 0.82
CA ALA A 146 -3.76 -3.36 1.96
C ALA A 146 -4.97 -4.23 1.56
N ASN A 147 -5.89 -3.69 0.75
CA ASN A 147 -7.02 -4.45 0.24
C ASN A 147 -6.62 -5.50 -0.81
N ASP A 148 -5.59 -5.24 -1.61
CA ASP A 148 -5.05 -6.21 -2.57
C ASP A 148 -4.50 -7.45 -1.84
N VAL A 149 -3.75 -7.25 -0.74
CA VAL A 149 -3.23 -8.35 0.08
C VAL A 149 -4.36 -9.11 0.79
N THR A 150 -5.27 -8.40 1.45
CA THR A 150 -6.37 -9.02 2.22
C THR A 150 -7.39 -9.75 1.35
N HIS A 151 -7.49 -9.40 0.06
CA HIS A 151 -8.33 -10.06 -0.93
C HIS A 151 -7.57 -10.93 -1.91
N GLN A 152 -6.26 -11.14 -1.69
CA GLN A 152 -5.42 -12.04 -2.47
C GLN A 152 -5.42 -11.71 -3.98
N VAL A 153 -5.44 -10.41 -4.31
CA VAL A 153 -5.31 -9.95 -5.69
C VAL A 153 -3.94 -10.39 -6.22
N PRO A 154 -3.87 -10.97 -7.44
CA PRO A 154 -2.58 -11.35 -8.01
C PRO A 154 -1.63 -10.13 -8.10
N VAL A 155 -0.42 -10.26 -7.55
CA VAL A 155 0.57 -9.15 -7.47
C VAL A 155 0.81 -8.49 -8.83
N ALA A 156 0.94 -9.28 -9.89
CA ALA A 156 1.15 -8.75 -11.24
C ALA A 156 -0.05 -7.93 -11.74
N ALA A 157 -1.28 -8.35 -11.41
CA ALA A 157 -2.48 -7.59 -11.77
C ALA A 157 -2.55 -6.27 -11.00
N ALA A 158 -2.33 -6.32 -9.68
CA ALA A 158 -2.32 -5.13 -8.84
C ALA A 158 -1.26 -4.10 -9.29
N ALA A 159 -0.02 -4.54 -9.50
CA ALA A 159 1.06 -3.68 -9.98
C ALA A 159 0.78 -3.10 -11.37
N ARG A 160 0.24 -3.89 -12.30
CA ARG A 160 -0.15 -3.42 -13.63
C ARG A 160 -1.27 -2.37 -13.55
N ASP A 161 -2.25 -2.56 -12.68
CA ASP A 161 -3.37 -1.64 -12.52
C ASP A 161 -2.92 -0.31 -11.88
N LEU A 162 -2.01 -0.38 -10.89
CA LEU A 162 -1.32 0.80 -10.37
C LEU A 162 -0.50 1.52 -11.44
N GLY A 163 0.31 0.78 -12.22
CA GLY A 163 1.13 1.37 -13.29
C GLY A 163 0.28 2.15 -14.29
N ARG A 164 -0.88 1.62 -14.72
CA ARG A 164 -1.82 2.37 -15.58
C ARG A 164 -2.33 3.65 -14.94
N ALA A 165 -2.61 3.64 -13.64
CA ALA A 165 -3.04 4.83 -12.92
C ALA A 165 -1.94 5.89 -12.87
N VAL A 166 -0.69 5.48 -12.56
CA VAL A 166 0.49 6.36 -12.56
C VAL A 166 0.71 6.94 -13.96
N HIS A 167 0.76 6.09 -14.99
CA HIS A 167 0.91 6.49 -16.39
C HIS A 167 -0.10 7.58 -16.78
N THR A 168 -1.38 7.35 -16.48
CA THR A 168 -2.46 8.28 -16.88
C THR A 168 -2.34 9.63 -16.19
N LEU A 169 -2.00 9.65 -14.90
CA LEU A 169 -1.78 10.88 -14.15
C LEU A 169 -0.53 11.64 -14.62
N ARG A 170 0.56 10.92 -14.91
CA ARG A 170 1.80 11.49 -15.47
C ARG A 170 1.58 12.07 -16.86
N ALA A 171 0.85 11.36 -17.72
CA ALA A 171 0.45 11.84 -19.04
C ALA A 171 -0.42 13.11 -18.98
N ALA A 172 -1.18 13.30 -17.90
CA ALA A 172 -1.93 14.52 -17.62
C ALA A 172 -1.06 15.66 -17.04
N GLY A 173 0.24 15.44 -16.85
CA GLY A 173 1.20 16.43 -16.35
C GLY A 173 1.35 16.47 -14.83
N ALA A 174 0.68 15.59 -14.07
CA ALA A 174 0.82 15.55 -12.62
C ALA A 174 2.17 14.95 -12.21
N VAL A 175 2.73 15.41 -11.09
CA VAL A 175 3.71 14.63 -10.33
C VAL A 175 2.96 13.52 -9.59
N VAL A 176 3.49 12.29 -9.59
CA VAL A 176 2.81 11.15 -8.94
C VAL A 176 3.72 10.49 -7.91
N ILE A 177 3.24 10.43 -6.67
CA ILE A 177 3.91 9.79 -5.55
C ILE A 177 3.05 8.60 -5.12
N VAL A 178 3.66 7.44 -4.96
CA VAL A 178 3.00 6.22 -4.49
C VAL A 178 3.61 5.81 -3.16
N GLY A 179 2.81 5.85 -2.10
CA GLY A 179 3.11 5.10 -0.88
C GLY A 179 2.83 3.63 -1.12
N THR A 180 3.87 2.82 -1.25
CA THR A 180 3.71 1.39 -1.55
C THR A 180 3.07 0.64 -0.38
N CYS A 181 2.61 -0.58 -0.63
CA CYS A 181 1.88 -1.39 0.33
C CYS A 181 2.62 -1.46 1.68
N PRO A 182 1.98 -1.05 2.80
CA PRO A 182 2.59 -1.16 4.12
C PRO A 182 2.75 -2.63 4.52
N ASP A 183 3.66 -2.92 5.45
CA ASP A 183 3.85 -4.28 5.96
C ASP A 183 2.70 -4.66 6.90
N LEU A 184 1.72 -5.43 6.40
CA LEU A 184 0.58 -5.93 7.19
C LEU A 184 1.00 -6.92 8.29
N GLY A 185 2.25 -7.34 8.32
CA GLY A 185 2.86 -8.08 9.43
C GLY A 185 2.93 -7.30 10.74
N THR A 186 2.77 -5.97 10.70
CA THR A 186 2.71 -5.10 11.88
C THR A 186 1.36 -5.14 12.61
N ILE A 187 0.32 -5.68 11.96
CA ILE A 187 -1.05 -5.67 12.48
C ILE A 187 -1.20 -6.76 13.55
N LYS A 188 -1.20 -6.35 14.82
CA LYS A 188 -1.26 -7.26 15.98
C LYS A 188 -2.52 -8.14 16.04
N PRO A 189 -3.72 -7.67 15.63
CA PRO A 189 -4.90 -8.56 15.52
C PRO A 189 -4.73 -9.75 14.58
N VAL A 190 -3.76 -9.72 13.65
CA VAL A 190 -3.45 -10.86 12.78
C VAL A 190 -2.56 -11.84 13.53
N MET A 191 -3.05 -13.07 13.70
CA MET A 191 -2.35 -14.14 14.42
C MET A 191 -1.30 -14.85 13.55
N GLN A 192 -0.43 -15.64 14.17
CA GLN A 192 0.53 -16.49 13.45
C GLN A 192 -0.10 -17.86 13.17
N PRO A 193 0.01 -18.39 11.95
CA PRO A 193 0.99 -18.02 10.92
C PRO A 193 0.55 -16.96 9.89
N LEU A 194 -0.72 -16.53 9.89
CA LEU A 194 -1.25 -15.59 8.89
C LEU A 194 -0.47 -14.27 8.82
N ARG A 195 0.02 -13.77 9.96
CA ARG A 195 0.78 -12.52 10.03
C ARG A 195 2.07 -12.59 9.21
N THR A 196 2.81 -13.69 9.28
CA THR A 196 4.01 -13.91 8.45
C THR A 196 3.66 -13.97 6.96
N VAL A 197 2.55 -14.62 6.60
CA VAL A 197 2.08 -14.69 5.21
C VAL A 197 1.69 -13.30 4.70
N ALA A 198 0.96 -12.53 5.50
CA ALA A 198 0.57 -11.16 5.17
C ALA A 198 1.79 -10.26 4.98
N ALA A 199 2.80 -10.36 5.86
CA ALA A 199 4.05 -9.62 5.73
C ALA A 199 4.79 -9.95 4.42
N HIS A 200 4.91 -11.23 4.10
CA HIS A 200 5.54 -11.68 2.86
C HIS A 200 4.81 -11.19 1.61
N TRP A 201 3.48 -11.27 1.59
CA TRP A 201 2.69 -10.78 0.46
C TRP A 201 2.72 -9.26 0.34
N SER A 202 2.71 -8.54 1.45
CA SER A 202 2.84 -7.08 1.47
C SER A 202 4.16 -6.63 0.85
N ARG A 203 5.29 -7.21 1.27
CA ARG A 203 6.61 -6.90 0.69
C ARG A 203 6.72 -7.24 -0.79
N ARG A 204 6.15 -8.39 -1.21
CA ARG A 204 6.11 -8.75 -2.64
C ARG A 204 5.28 -7.78 -3.47
N LEU A 205 4.14 -7.34 -2.94
CA LEU A 205 3.31 -6.34 -3.60
C LEU A 205 4.04 -4.99 -3.65
N ALA A 206 4.61 -4.53 -2.55
CA ALA A 206 5.36 -3.27 -2.48
C ALA A 206 6.51 -3.22 -3.50
N ALA A 207 7.30 -4.29 -3.61
CA ALA A 207 8.37 -4.39 -4.61
C ALA A 207 7.84 -4.28 -6.05
N ALA A 208 6.72 -4.94 -6.36
CA ALA A 208 6.10 -4.86 -7.68
C ALA A 208 5.50 -3.47 -7.96
N GLN A 209 4.92 -2.82 -6.94
CA GLN A 209 4.44 -1.44 -7.02
C GLN A 209 5.57 -0.45 -7.28
N THR A 210 6.74 -0.63 -6.64
CA THR A 210 7.93 0.19 -6.88
C THR A 210 8.33 0.10 -8.36
N VAL A 211 8.44 -1.10 -8.91
CA VAL A 211 8.80 -1.30 -10.33
C VAL A 211 7.77 -0.66 -11.26
N ALA A 212 6.47 -0.88 -11.02
CA ALA A 212 5.40 -0.32 -11.86
C ALA A 212 5.32 1.20 -11.78
N THR A 213 5.60 1.78 -10.60
CA THR A 213 5.57 3.24 -10.40
C THR A 213 6.75 3.91 -11.08
N VAL A 214 7.96 3.42 -10.84
CA VAL A 214 9.20 3.99 -11.43
C VAL A 214 9.22 3.79 -12.94
N GLY A 215 8.70 2.67 -13.45
CA GLY A 215 8.60 2.42 -14.88
C GLY A 215 7.71 3.42 -15.65
N GLU A 216 6.85 4.15 -14.95
CA GLU A 216 5.95 5.16 -15.50
C GLU A 216 6.34 6.58 -15.04
N ASP A 217 7.60 6.79 -14.67
CA ASP A 217 8.15 8.07 -14.17
C ASP A 217 7.44 8.63 -12.92
N GLY A 218 6.82 7.77 -12.12
CA GLY A 218 6.34 8.08 -10.78
C GLY A 218 7.41 7.85 -9.71
N ILE A 219 7.13 8.31 -8.49
CA ILE A 219 8.01 8.17 -7.33
C ILE A 219 7.40 7.19 -6.35
N ALA A 220 8.12 6.13 -6.02
CA ALA A 220 7.71 5.14 -5.03
C ALA A 220 8.37 5.42 -3.68
N VAL A 221 7.56 5.50 -2.62
CA VAL A 221 8.00 5.62 -1.22
C VAL A 221 7.67 4.32 -0.49
N SER A 222 8.68 3.64 0.04
CA SER A 222 8.51 2.35 0.72
C SER A 222 7.93 2.54 2.12
N LEU A 223 6.59 2.63 2.24
CA LEU A 223 5.94 2.77 3.54
C LEU A 223 6.23 1.56 4.44
N GLY A 224 6.26 0.35 3.87
CA GLY A 224 6.58 -0.86 4.61
C GLY A 224 7.95 -0.77 5.29
N ASP A 225 9.00 -0.47 4.54
CA ASP A 225 10.36 -0.47 5.10
C ASP A 225 10.60 0.73 6.05
N LEU A 226 10.05 1.90 5.72
CA LEU A 226 10.27 3.12 6.50
C LEU A 226 9.47 3.19 7.80
N LEU A 227 8.36 2.44 7.90
CA LEU A 227 7.40 2.56 9.01
C LEU A 227 7.21 1.26 9.81
N VAL A 228 7.79 0.13 9.38
CA VAL A 228 7.60 -1.17 10.06
C VAL A 228 7.98 -1.12 11.54
N GLN A 229 9.10 -0.47 11.89
CA GLN A 229 9.56 -0.36 13.28
C GLN A 229 8.57 0.47 14.10
N ASP A 230 8.21 1.66 13.62
CA ASP A 230 7.30 2.58 14.30
C ASP A 230 5.97 1.91 14.62
N PHE A 231 5.31 1.30 13.61
CA PHE A 231 4.01 0.67 13.80
C PHE A 231 4.06 -0.64 14.59
N THR A 232 5.23 -1.26 14.73
CA THR A 232 5.44 -2.43 15.59
C THR A 232 5.56 -2.02 17.06
N GLU A 233 6.37 -0.99 17.32
CA GLU A 233 6.81 -0.57 18.66
C GLU A 233 5.85 0.42 19.32
N GLN A 234 5.08 1.19 18.54
CA GLN A 234 4.29 2.30 19.04
C GLN A 234 2.77 2.07 18.83
N PRO A 235 2.06 1.48 19.81
CA PRO A 235 0.64 1.15 19.67
C PRO A 235 -0.28 2.33 19.38
N HIS A 236 0.09 3.54 19.81
CA HIS A 236 -0.72 4.76 19.61
C HIS A 236 -0.77 5.21 18.14
N LEU A 237 0.10 4.69 17.27
CA LEU A 237 0.05 4.93 15.82
C LEU A 237 -1.11 4.17 15.14
N TRP A 238 -1.74 3.22 15.84
CA TRP A 238 -2.95 2.54 15.37
C TRP A 238 -4.20 3.16 15.96
N SER A 239 -5.27 3.20 15.17
CA SER A 239 -6.60 3.62 15.60
C SER A 239 -7.24 2.57 16.54
N ALA A 240 -8.45 2.85 17.04
CA ALA A 240 -9.19 1.94 17.91
C ALA A 240 -9.41 0.53 17.31
N ASP A 241 -9.48 0.43 15.98
CA ASP A 241 -9.62 -0.86 15.28
C ASP A 241 -8.32 -1.68 15.22
N ARG A 242 -7.19 -1.10 15.62
CA ARG A 242 -5.84 -1.69 15.58
C ARG A 242 -5.43 -2.19 14.19
N PHE A 243 -5.98 -1.57 13.14
CA PHE A 243 -5.73 -1.89 11.74
C PHE A 243 -5.45 -0.66 10.90
N HIS A 244 -6.19 0.43 11.07
CA HIS A 244 -5.90 1.70 10.39
C HIS A 244 -4.99 2.58 11.25
N PRO A 245 -4.16 3.44 10.64
CA PRO A 245 -3.43 4.45 11.37
C PRO A 245 -4.35 5.37 12.18
N SER A 246 -3.90 5.78 13.37
CA SER A 246 -4.52 6.89 14.11
C SER A 246 -4.13 8.24 13.49
N ALA A 247 -4.61 9.34 14.06
CA ALA A 247 -4.13 10.68 13.70
C ALA A 247 -2.59 10.81 13.80
N ASP A 248 -1.96 10.20 14.81
CA ASP A 248 -0.49 10.20 14.96
C ASP A 248 0.17 9.27 13.94
N GLY A 249 -0.44 8.11 13.66
CA GLY A 249 0.00 7.22 12.60
C GLY A 249 0.00 7.89 11.22
N TYR A 250 -1.05 8.63 10.87
CA TYR A 250 -1.10 9.37 9.62
C TYR A 250 -0.10 10.52 9.54
N ARG A 251 0.19 11.21 10.65
CA ARG A 251 1.31 12.18 10.69
C ARG A 251 2.61 11.50 10.30
N ARG A 252 2.91 10.35 10.91
CA ARG A 252 4.13 9.61 10.61
C ARG A 252 4.19 9.11 9.16
N VAL A 253 3.07 8.66 8.59
CA VAL A 253 2.95 8.32 7.16
C VAL A 253 3.21 9.55 6.27
N VAL A 254 2.68 10.71 6.64
CA VAL A 254 2.90 11.95 5.87
C VAL A 254 4.34 12.45 6.01
N ASP A 255 4.99 12.28 7.16
CA ASP A 255 6.39 12.66 7.36
C ASP A 255 7.34 11.92 6.41
N VAL A 256 7.02 10.68 6.00
CA VAL A 256 7.82 9.94 5.01
C VAL A 256 7.45 10.28 3.56
N LEU A 257 6.21 10.68 3.29
CA LEU A 257 5.74 11.00 1.93
C LEU A 257 6.07 12.44 1.53
N LEU A 258 5.85 13.39 2.44
CA LEU A 258 5.91 14.82 2.18
C LEU A 258 7.26 15.27 1.59
N PRO A 259 8.43 14.76 2.04
CA PRO A 259 9.71 15.17 1.44
C PRO A 259 9.79 14.87 -0.06
N SER A 260 9.36 13.68 -0.49
CA SER A 260 9.35 13.32 -1.92
C SER A 260 8.39 14.20 -2.72
N VAL A 261 7.24 14.56 -2.14
CA VAL A 261 6.27 15.46 -2.79
C VAL A 261 6.86 16.85 -2.99
N LEU A 262 7.49 17.40 -1.95
CA LEU A 262 8.06 18.74 -1.96
C LEU A 262 9.26 18.84 -2.91
N ASP A 263 10.17 17.86 -2.88
CA ASP A 263 11.32 17.79 -3.79
C ASP A 263 10.86 17.80 -5.25
N SER A 264 9.86 16.99 -5.58
CA SER A 264 9.27 16.93 -6.92
C SER A 264 8.56 18.20 -7.37
N LEU A 265 8.14 19.03 -6.41
CA LEU A 265 7.54 20.34 -6.67
C LEU A 265 8.57 21.47 -6.70
N GLY A 266 9.88 21.14 -6.65
CA GLY A 266 10.99 22.08 -6.76
C GLY A 266 11.40 22.72 -5.44
N VAL A 267 11.02 22.15 -4.30
CA VAL A 267 11.51 22.58 -2.98
C VAL A 267 12.73 21.75 -2.62
N THR A 268 13.91 22.37 -2.63
CA THR A 268 15.12 21.71 -2.14
C THR A 268 14.99 21.46 -0.64
N ILE A 269 14.86 20.19 -0.25
CA ILE A 269 14.94 19.78 1.15
C ILE A 269 16.36 19.28 1.41
N ALA A 270 17.02 19.84 2.42
CA ALA A 270 18.23 19.23 2.95
C ALA A 270 17.82 17.93 3.68
N VAL A 271 17.74 16.81 2.96
CA VAL A 271 17.42 15.52 3.58
C VAL A 271 18.72 14.78 3.89
N SER A 272 18.98 14.53 5.16
CA SER A 272 19.93 13.52 5.62
C SER A 272 19.19 12.18 5.73
N VAL A 273 19.14 11.40 4.65
CA VAL A 273 18.62 10.02 4.71
C VAL A 273 19.79 9.07 4.98
N PRO A 274 19.72 8.18 5.98
CA PRO A 274 20.63 7.04 6.07
C PRO A 274 20.30 6.07 4.94
N ILE A 275 21.22 5.88 4.00
CA ILE A 275 21.11 4.86 2.96
C ILE A 275 21.41 3.50 3.63
N SER A 276 20.57 2.49 3.37
CA SER A 276 20.81 1.11 3.82
C SER A 276 21.60 0.36 2.75
N ASP A 277 22.53 -0.52 3.14
CA ASP A 277 23.47 -1.22 2.24
C ASP A 277 22.85 -2.34 1.38
N THR A 278 21.59 -2.22 0.93
CA THR A 278 20.99 -3.27 0.10
C THR A 278 21.33 -3.11 -1.38
N VAL A 279 21.53 -4.24 -2.06
CA VAL A 279 21.98 -4.33 -3.47
C VAL A 279 21.10 -3.56 -4.46
N GLN A 280 19.85 -3.24 -4.09
CA GLN A 280 18.94 -2.42 -4.90
C GLN A 280 19.31 -0.92 -4.86
N ASP A 281 19.89 -0.44 -3.77
CA ASP A 281 20.29 0.96 -3.59
C ASP A 281 21.54 1.30 -4.40
N VAL A 282 22.45 0.35 -4.59
CA VAL A 282 23.63 0.50 -5.47
C VAL A 282 23.21 0.67 -6.94
N ALA A 283 22.19 -0.06 -7.40
CA ALA A 283 21.69 0.02 -8.77
C ALA A 283 20.87 1.31 -9.05
N VAL A 284 20.36 1.93 -7.99
CA VAL A 284 19.69 3.25 -8.02
C VAL A 284 20.74 4.36 -7.94
N ALA A 285 21.70 4.27 -7.02
CA ALA A 285 22.83 5.20 -6.89
C ALA A 285 23.67 5.28 -8.16
N ALA A 286 23.97 4.14 -8.80
CA ALA A 286 24.67 4.10 -10.08
C ALA A 286 23.89 4.79 -11.22
N ARG A 287 22.56 4.86 -11.12
CA ARG A 287 21.69 5.52 -12.13
C ARG A 287 21.59 7.03 -11.90
N VAL A 288 21.71 7.47 -10.66
CA VAL A 288 21.82 8.89 -10.28
C VAL A 288 23.18 9.44 -10.69
N ALA A 289 24.26 8.72 -10.39
CA ALA A 289 25.62 9.11 -10.81
C ALA A 289 25.78 9.17 -12.34
N ALA A 290 25.05 8.35 -13.10
CA ALA A 290 25.03 8.40 -14.56
C ALA A 290 24.30 9.63 -15.14
N ARG A 291 23.51 10.35 -14.34
CA ARG A 291 22.74 11.54 -14.77
C ARG A 291 23.41 12.86 -14.38
N GLU A 292 24.38 12.85 -13.48
CA GLU A 292 25.16 14.02 -13.05
C GLU A 292 26.67 13.74 -13.16
N PRO A 293 27.35 14.20 -14.23
CA PRO A 293 28.79 14.02 -14.35
C PRO A 293 29.52 14.79 -13.25
N GLY A 294 30.17 14.09 -12.32
CA GLY A 294 31.01 14.68 -11.27
C GLY A 294 30.70 14.22 -9.83
N VAL A 295 29.72 13.35 -9.61
CA VAL A 295 29.46 12.77 -8.28
C VAL A 295 30.38 11.57 -8.06
N GLU A 296 31.32 11.70 -7.13
CA GLU A 296 32.17 10.61 -6.67
C GLU A 296 31.40 9.77 -5.64
N VAL A 297 31.30 8.46 -5.89
CA VAL A 297 30.63 7.50 -5.00
C VAL A 297 31.71 6.73 -4.26
N ASP A 298 31.94 7.05 -3.00
CA ASP A 298 32.91 6.35 -2.15
C ASP A 298 32.19 5.24 -1.35
N PRO A 299 32.58 3.97 -1.51
CA PRO A 299 32.08 2.90 -0.67
C PRO A 299 32.82 2.91 0.68
N LEU A 300 32.09 2.90 1.79
CA LEU A 300 32.64 2.45 3.08
C LEU A 300 32.65 0.92 3.15
#